data_AF-A0A7S3VCQ6-F1
#
_entry.id   AF-A0A7S3VCQ6-F1
#
_cell.length_a   1.000
_cell.length_b   1.000
_cell.length_c   1.000
_cell.angle_alpha   90.00
_cell.angle_beta   90.00
_cell.angle_gamma   90.00
#
_symmetry.space_group_name_H-M   'P 1'
#
loop_
_entity.id
_entity.type
_entity.pdbx_description
1 polymer ?
#
loop_
_entity_poly.entity_id
_entity_poly.type
_entity_poly.pdbx_seq_one_letter_code
_entity_poly.pdbx_strand_id
1 'polypeptide(L)'
;MELELETIKAREGVWKREASSMRSLVETYKMMENQMVMAAKKSKGGASTPKKQENTGTGTGTCAEALEVSLTASQEEIQLLQKQCQQLQEQHDDISNAHTTLQTEYDTVKIKFGKLREALMKERENASQAEERMIKAETLVGKGSYNEDTTKCLHLAENPFSMAVREMYQSEIEGLKADIEQLQVAATATATGDTSMESSTGNSAAAAAATATIPTSNSSSLDAQKFSKRLKDQFREQIGLFREGVYLITGLKVDMNMDPANPDAIRFKVRSMYNERESDHLELLWRKNKKKHGHGHGHGKGGEGQGLEGWASSLDILDTPLAQEMAKESAFDYMKKFQSLPAFIASVCLTLFERQTLAI
;
A
#
# COMPACT_ATOMS: atom_id res chain seq x y z
N MET A 1 -5.68 -6.86 5.70
CA MET A 1 -5.01 -6.39 6.93
C MET A 1 -5.80 -5.34 7.70
N GLU A 2 -6.07 -4.13 7.22
CA GLU A 2 -6.84 -3.14 8.01
C GLU A 2 -8.29 -3.57 8.27
N LEU A 3 -8.99 -4.10 7.26
CA LEU A 3 -10.33 -4.70 7.40
C LEU A 3 -10.37 -5.91 8.35
N GLU A 4 -9.26 -6.65 8.42
CA GLU A 4 -9.13 -7.79 9.35
C GLU A 4 -8.87 -7.31 10.78
N LEU A 5 -8.10 -6.25 10.97
CA LEU A 5 -7.91 -5.60 12.27
C LEU A 5 -9.20 -4.98 12.79
N GLU A 6 -10.01 -4.37 11.92
CA GLU A 6 -11.28 -3.77 12.30
C GLU A 6 -12.32 -4.83 12.68
N THR A 7 -12.38 -5.95 11.93
CA THR A 7 -13.24 -7.09 12.29
C THR A 7 -12.77 -7.79 13.57
N ILE A 8 -11.46 -7.87 13.83
CA ILE A 8 -10.92 -8.40 15.09
C ILE A 8 -11.28 -7.47 16.27
N LYS A 9 -11.13 -6.15 16.12
CA LYS A 9 -11.54 -5.18 17.15
C LYS A 9 -13.04 -5.21 17.44
N ALA A 10 -13.86 -5.35 16.40
CA ALA A 10 -15.30 -5.51 16.54
C ALA A 10 -15.66 -6.80 17.32
N ARG A 11 -14.99 -7.92 17.01
CA ARG A 11 -15.13 -9.19 17.74
C ARG A 11 -14.68 -9.08 19.19
N GLU A 12 -13.57 -8.38 19.45
CA GLU A 12 -13.06 -8.15 20.80
C GLU A 12 -14.07 -7.35 21.65
N GLY A 13 -14.74 -6.36 21.07
CA GLY A 13 -15.81 -5.60 21.74
C GLY A 13 -17.04 -6.45 22.06
N VAL A 14 -17.40 -7.40 21.20
CA VAL A 14 -18.48 -8.37 21.47
C VAL A 14 -18.07 -9.32 22.60
N TRP A 15 -16.87 -9.89 22.55
CA TRP A 15 -16.38 -10.80 23.60
C TRP A 15 -16.24 -10.13 24.96
N LYS A 16 -15.85 -8.86 25.02
CA LYS A 16 -15.81 -8.10 26.28
C LYS A 16 -17.21 -7.90 26.87
N ARG A 17 -18.21 -7.63 26.02
CA ARG A 17 -19.62 -7.52 26.45
C ARG A 17 -20.17 -8.85 26.92
N GLU A 18 -19.96 -9.94 26.17
CA GLU A 18 -20.39 -11.28 26.54
C GLU A 18 -19.71 -11.76 27.83
N ALA A 19 -18.41 -11.52 27.99
CA ALA A 19 -17.68 -11.85 29.22
C ALA A 19 -18.19 -11.03 30.42
N SER A 20 -18.56 -9.76 30.22
CA SER A 20 -19.16 -8.95 31.28
C SER A 20 -20.56 -9.44 31.65
N SER A 21 -21.37 -9.82 30.67
CA SER A 21 -22.70 -10.43 30.88
C SER A 21 -22.60 -11.75 31.64
N MET A 22 -21.65 -12.62 31.26
CA MET A 22 -21.38 -13.89 31.94
C MET A 22 -20.92 -13.68 33.39
N ARG A 23 -20.05 -12.68 33.64
CA ARG A 23 -19.64 -12.31 35.01
C ARG A 23 -20.83 -11.82 35.84
N SER A 24 -21.67 -10.96 35.29
CA SER A 24 -22.90 -10.50 35.94
C SER A 24 -23.83 -11.67 36.28
N LEU A 25 -24.00 -12.63 35.37
CA LEU A 25 -24.84 -13.79 35.59
C LEU A 25 -24.27 -14.69 36.71
N VAL A 26 -22.97 -14.96 36.70
CA VAL A 26 -22.30 -15.71 37.78
C VAL A 26 -22.45 -14.99 39.13
N GLU A 27 -22.38 -13.66 39.14
CA GLU A 27 -22.58 -12.86 40.34
C GLU A 27 -24.03 -12.94 40.87
N THR A 28 -25.03 -12.93 39.98
CA THR A 28 -26.44 -13.16 40.38
C THR A 28 -26.65 -14.56 40.97
N TYR A 29 -26.03 -15.61 40.40
CA TYR A 29 -26.12 -16.96 40.96
C TYR A 29 -25.44 -17.06 42.33
N LYS A 30 -24.29 -16.42 42.52
CA LYS A 30 -23.62 -16.33 43.83
C LYS A 30 -24.47 -15.57 44.85
N MET A 31 -25.14 -14.50 44.45
CA MET A 31 -26.06 -13.76 45.32
C MET A 31 -27.26 -14.62 45.72
N MET A 32 -27.84 -15.38 44.79
CA MET A 32 -28.94 -16.30 45.07
C MET A 32 -28.52 -17.46 45.99
N GLU A 33 -27.32 -18.03 45.77
CA GLU A 33 -26.74 -19.06 46.64
C GLU A 33 -26.52 -18.52 48.06
N ASN A 34 -25.97 -17.31 48.19
CA ASN A 34 -25.82 -16.64 49.48
C ASN A 34 -27.17 -16.36 50.16
N GLN A 35 -28.20 -15.95 49.42
CA GLN A 35 -29.55 -15.78 49.96
C GLN A 35 -30.15 -17.12 50.43
N MET A 36 -29.96 -18.21 49.68
CA MET A 36 -30.42 -19.55 50.07
C MET A 36 -29.69 -20.05 51.33
N VAL A 37 -28.38 -19.83 51.44
CA VAL A 37 -27.60 -20.18 52.63
C VAL A 37 -28.03 -19.35 53.84
N MET A 38 -28.34 -18.07 53.66
CA MET A 38 -28.86 -17.20 54.72
C MET A 38 -30.28 -17.62 55.15
N ALA A 39 -31.14 -18.02 54.21
CA ALA A 39 -32.46 -18.57 54.50
C ALA A 39 -32.38 -19.91 55.26
N ALA A 40 -31.45 -20.79 54.88
CA ALA A 40 -31.20 -22.06 55.56
C ALA A 40 -30.57 -21.90 56.96
N LYS A 41 -29.80 -20.84 57.20
CA LYS A 41 -29.30 -20.49 58.55
C LYS A 41 -30.41 -19.93 59.43
N LYS A 42 -31.35 -19.16 58.88
CA LYS A 42 -32.54 -18.68 59.60
C LYS A 42 -33.48 -19.82 60.03
N SER A 43 -33.50 -20.96 59.35
CA SER A 43 -34.33 -22.12 59.75
C SER A 43 -33.69 -23.05 60.78
N LYS A 44 -32.40 -22.89 61.12
CA LYS A 44 -31.67 -23.74 62.08
C LYS A 44 -31.36 -23.11 63.44
N GLY A 45 -31.76 -21.87 63.69
CA GLY A 45 -31.57 -21.20 64.98
C GLY A 45 -32.86 -20.53 65.45
N GLY A 46 -33.67 -21.24 66.24
CA GLY A 46 -34.92 -20.69 66.78
C GLY A 46 -35.87 -21.73 67.37
N ALA A 47 -35.40 -22.50 68.34
CA ALA A 47 -36.29 -23.26 69.22
C ALA A 47 -36.94 -22.30 70.23
N SER A 48 -38.16 -21.82 69.94
CA SER A 48 -39.07 -21.31 70.95
C SER A 48 -40.50 -21.69 70.59
N THR A 49 -41.06 -22.55 71.43
CA THR A 49 -42.43 -23.04 71.48
C THR A 49 -43.49 -21.94 71.31
N PRO A 50 -44.57 -22.13 70.53
CA PRO A 50 -45.75 -21.30 70.65
C PRO A 50 -46.65 -21.89 71.75
N LYS A 51 -46.76 -21.15 72.86
CA LYS A 51 -47.80 -21.38 73.86
C LYS A 51 -49.15 -21.07 73.22
N LYS A 52 -50.00 -22.09 73.21
CA LYS A 52 -51.44 -22.05 73.00
C LYS A 52 -52.04 -20.98 73.91
N GLN A 53 -52.64 -19.93 73.33
CA GLN A 53 -53.56 -19.05 74.05
C GLN A 53 -54.85 -18.99 73.25
N GLU A 54 -55.87 -19.60 73.85
CA GLU A 54 -57.27 -19.45 73.46
C GLU A 54 -57.61 -17.97 73.45
N ASN A 55 -58.18 -17.50 72.34
CA ASN A 55 -59.02 -16.32 72.38
C ASN A 55 -60.31 -16.60 71.60
N THR A 56 -61.40 -16.60 72.37
CA THR A 56 -62.78 -16.64 71.94
C THR A 56 -63.15 -15.32 71.27
N GLY A 57 -63.67 -15.36 70.04
CA GLY A 57 -64.33 -14.19 69.43
C GLY A 57 -64.31 -14.17 67.90
N THR A 58 -65.47 -14.47 67.30
CA THR A 58 -65.95 -13.93 66.00
C THR A 58 -64.93 -13.85 64.86
N GLY A 59 -64.80 -14.93 64.07
CA GLY A 59 -63.77 -15.03 63.01
C GLY A 59 -64.28 -15.32 61.60
N THR A 60 -65.48 -14.89 61.22
CA THR A 60 -65.95 -14.96 59.81
C THR A 60 -65.68 -13.68 59.03
N GLY A 61 -65.33 -12.56 59.69
CA GLY A 61 -65.00 -11.29 59.04
C GLY A 61 -63.54 -11.16 58.59
N THR A 62 -62.58 -11.70 59.35
CA THR A 62 -61.16 -11.41 59.12
C THR A 62 -60.52 -12.16 57.94
N CYS A 63 -61.04 -13.33 57.57
CA CYS A 63 -60.53 -14.11 56.44
C CYS A 63 -61.08 -13.59 55.09
N ALA A 64 -62.37 -13.21 55.05
CA ALA A 64 -62.98 -12.61 53.88
C ALA A 64 -62.37 -11.23 53.57
N GLU A 65 -62.19 -10.38 54.59
CA GLU A 65 -61.52 -9.08 54.46
C GLU A 65 -60.07 -9.22 54.00
N ALA A 66 -59.30 -10.19 54.52
CA ALA A 66 -57.93 -10.42 54.06
C ALA A 66 -57.84 -10.88 52.60
N LEU A 67 -58.81 -11.68 52.14
CA LEU A 67 -58.91 -12.09 50.73
C LEU A 67 -59.31 -10.93 49.81
N GLU A 68 -60.19 -10.03 50.27
CA GLU A 68 -60.55 -8.81 49.54
C GLU A 68 -59.36 -7.85 49.39
N VAL A 69 -58.56 -7.69 50.45
CA VAL A 69 -57.30 -6.91 50.40
C VAL A 69 -56.28 -7.55 49.45
N SER A 70 -56.17 -8.88 49.43
CA SER A 70 -55.29 -9.57 48.48
C SER A 70 -55.80 -9.47 47.04
N LEU A 71 -57.11 -9.55 46.82
CA LEU A 71 -57.72 -9.45 45.50
C LEU A 71 -57.54 -8.04 44.93
N THR A 72 -57.74 -7.00 45.75
CA THR A 72 -57.52 -5.61 45.36
C THR A 72 -56.05 -5.33 45.07
N ALA A 73 -55.13 -5.83 45.89
CA ALA A 73 -53.69 -5.73 45.62
C ALA A 73 -53.28 -6.40 44.30
N SER A 74 -53.78 -7.61 44.01
CA SER A 74 -53.55 -8.29 42.73
C SER A 74 -54.19 -7.56 41.54
N GLN A 75 -55.35 -6.93 41.73
CA GLN A 75 -55.98 -6.12 40.68
C GLN A 75 -55.17 -4.86 40.37
N GLU A 76 -54.63 -4.18 41.38
CA GLU A 76 -53.74 -3.03 41.21
C GLU A 76 -52.42 -3.42 40.51
N GLU A 77 -51.85 -4.57 40.86
CA GLU A 77 -50.66 -5.11 40.20
C GLU A 77 -50.93 -5.42 38.72
N ILE A 78 -52.06 -6.06 38.40
CA ILE A 78 -52.46 -6.31 37.01
C ILE A 78 -52.62 -5.00 36.24
N GLN A 79 -53.24 -3.98 36.84
CA GLN A 79 -53.39 -2.66 36.20
C GLN A 79 -52.03 -1.98 35.96
N LEU A 80 -51.09 -2.09 36.90
CA LEU A 80 -49.74 -1.55 36.75
C LEU A 80 -49.00 -2.27 35.61
N LEU A 81 -49.05 -3.61 35.59
CA LEU A 81 -48.43 -4.42 34.55
C LEU A 81 -49.05 -4.14 33.17
N GLN A 82 -50.37 -3.93 33.09
CA GLN A 82 -51.05 -3.52 31.86
C GLN A 82 -50.53 -2.17 31.35
N LYS A 83 -50.37 -1.18 32.23
CA LYS A 83 -49.79 0.12 31.88
C LYS A 83 -48.34 -0.01 31.40
N GLN A 84 -47.54 -0.85 32.06
CA GLN A 84 -46.16 -1.11 31.64
C GLN A 84 -46.10 -1.81 30.28
N CYS A 85 -46.95 -2.80 30.01
CA CYS A 85 -47.05 -3.46 28.71
C CYS A 85 -47.46 -2.46 27.62
N GLN A 86 -48.42 -1.57 27.90
CA GLN A 86 -48.82 -0.53 26.97
C GLN A 86 -47.67 0.43 26.66
N GLN A 87 -46.96 0.89 27.69
CA GLN A 87 -45.82 1.79 27.53
C GLN A 87 -44.68 1.12 26.74
N LEU A 88 -44.38 -0.15 27.01
CA LEU A 88 -43.38 -0.91 26.25
C LEU A 88 -43.80 -1.11 24.79
N GLN A 89 -45.10 -1.28 24.54
CA GLN A 89 -45.62 -1.40 23.18
C GLN A 89 -45.50 -0.07 22.41
N GLU A 90 -45.83 1.06 23.05
CA GLU A 90 -45.62 2.39 22.45
C GLU A 90 -44.13 2.65 22.15
N GLN A 91 -43.24 2.30 23.08
CA GLN A 91 -41.79 2.40 22.84
C GLN A 91 -41.31 1.50 21.70
N HIS A 92 -41.86 0.29 21.59
CA HIS A 92 -41.53 -0.62 20.51
C HIS A 92 -42.00 -0.07 19.16
N ASP A 93 -43.20 0.52 19.11
CA ASP A 93 -43.74 1.14 17.90
C ASP A 93 -42.93 2.37 17.47
N ASP A 94 -42.52 3.22 18.42
CA ASP A 94 -41.64 4.37 18.17
C ASP A 94 -40.27 3.94 17.61
N ILE A 95 -39.65 2.92 18.22
CA ILE A 95 -38.37 2.37 17.76
C ILE A 95 -38.53 1.73 16.37
N SER A 96 -39.63 1.01 16.13
CA SER A 96 -39.91 0.39 14.84
C SER A 96 -40.06 1.46 13.75
N ASN A 97 -40.82 2.52 14.02
CA ASN A 97 -40.99 3.64 13.11
C ASN A 97 -39.64 4.33 12.82
N ALA A 98 -38.85 4.65 13.84
CA ALA A 98 -37.52 5.23 13.68
C ALA A 98 -36.57 4.33 12.87
N HIS A 99 -36.65 3.01 13.06
CA HIS A 99 -35.88 2.06 12.27
C HIS A 99 -36.29 2.07 10.80
N THR A 100 -37.60 2.13 10.50
CA THR A 100 -38.08 2.21 9.12
C THR A 100 -37.65 3.49 8.42
N THR A 101 -37.70 4.63 9.11
CA THR A 101 -37.23 5.91 8.52
C THR A 101 -35.73 5.86 8.26
N LEU A 102 -34.93 5.40 9.22
CA LEU A 102 -33.49 5.29 9.06
C LEU A 102 -33.10 4.31 7.93
N GLN A 103 -33.86 3.22 7.79
CA GLN A 103 -33.68 2.26 6.70
C GLN A 103 -33.90 2.93 5.33
N THR A 104 -34.96 3.73 5.17
CA THR A 104 -35.23 4.44 3.91
C THR A 104 -34.17 5.51 3.59
N GLU A 105 -33.65 6.19 4.60
CA GLU A 105 -32.55 7.14 4.45
C GLU A 105 -31.26 6.43 4.03
N TYR A 106 -30.94 5.31 4.67
CA TYR A 106 -29.80 4.47 4.31
C TYR A 106 -29.88 4.00 2.86
N ASP A 107 -31.03 3.50 2.41
CA ASP A 107 -31.23 3.07 1.03
C ASP A 107 -31.11 4.23 0.04
N THR A 108 -31.62 5.41 0.40
CA THR A 108 -31.46 6.63 -0.40
C THR A 108 -30.00 7.04 -0.53
N VAL A 109 -29.25 7.02 0.57
CA VAL A 109 -27.82 7.34 0.62
C VAL A 109 -27.02 6.34 -0.19
N LYS A 110 -27.34 5.04 -0.08
CA LYS A 110 -26.72 3.95 -0.85
C LYS A 110 -26.89 4.16 -2.36
N ILE A 111 -28.09 4.54 -2.81
CA ILE A 111 -28.36 4.86 -4.22
C ILE A 111 -27.53 6.08 -4.67
N LYS A 112 -27.46 7.14 -3.85
CA LYS A 112 -26.66 8.33 -4.17
C LYS A 112 -25.17 8.01 -4.28
N PHE A 113 -24.63 7.19 -3.39
CA PHE A 113 -23.24 6.73 -3.46
C PHE A 113 -22.98 5.88 -4.71
N GLY A 114 -23.92 5.03 -5.11
CA GLY A 114 -23.84 4.29 -6.37
C GLY A 114 -23.72 5.22 -7.58
N LYS A 115 -24.62 6.20 -7.69
CA LYS A 115 -24.57 7.21 -8.77
C LYS A 115 -23.30 8.03 -8.76
N LEU A 116 -22.81 8.43 -7.58
CA LEU A 116 -21.58 9.20 -7.46
C LEU A 116 -20.36 8.37 -7.88
N ARG A 117 -20.34 7.09 -7.52
CA ARG A 117 -19.29 6.16 -7.96
C ARG A 117 -19.29 5.98 -9.47
N GLU A 118 -20.47 5.81 -10.08
CA GLU A 118 -20.60 5.72 -11.53
C GLU A 118 -20.15 7.01 -12.24
N ALA A 119 -20.55 8.18 -11.72
CA ALA A 119 -20.12 9.47 -12.24
C ALA A 119 -18.60 9.65 -12.15
N LEU A 120 -18.00 9.27 -11.02
CA LEU A 120 -16.56 9.31 -10.81
C LEU A 120 -15.83 8.37 -11.79
N MET A 121 -16.33 7.15 -11.98
CA MET A 121 -15.74 6.20 -12.94
C MET A 121 -15.79 6.76 -14.37
N LYS A 122 -16.93 7.36 -14.76
CA LYS A 122 -17.09 7.99 -16.08
C LYS A 122 -16.17 9.19 -16.27
N GLU A 123 -15.99 10.01 -15.23
CA GLU A 123 -15.07 11.15 -15.27
C GLU A 123 -13.60 10.70 -15.42
N ARG A 124 -13.20 9.64 -14.69
CA ARG A 124 -11.88 9.04 -14.85
C ARG A 124 -11.65 8.47 -16.25
N GLU A 125 -12.66 7.80 -16.82
CA GLU A 125 -12.56 7.29 -18.19
C GLU A 125 -12.43 8.44 -19.20
N ASN A 126 -13.23 9.50 -19.06
CA ASN A 126 -13.12 10.69 -19.90
C ASN A 126 -11.75 11.36 -19.79
N ALA A 127 -11.19 11.46 -18.57
CA ALA A 127 -9.86 12.00 -18.34
C ALA A 127 -8.77 11.14 -19.00
N SER A 128 -8.85 9.80 -18.86
CA SER A 128 -7.94 8.87 -19.52
C SER A 128 -7.99 9.00 -21.04
N GLN A 129 -9.20 9.10 -21.63
CA GLN A 129 -9.35 9.28 -23.07
C GLN A 129 -8.81 10.63 -23.55
N ALA A 130 -8.96 11.69 -22.75
CA ALA A 130 -8.41 13.01 -23.07
C ALA A 130 -6.88 13.00 -23.03
N GLU A 131 -6.28 12.34 -22.04
CA GLU A 131 -4.83 12.16 -21.93
C GLU A 131 -4.27 11.36 -23.10
N GLU A 132 -4.92 10.24 -23.48
CA GLU A 132 -4.51 9.47 -24.66
C GLU A 132 -4.56 10.30 -25.95
N ARG A 133 -5.58 11.17 -26.11
CA ARG A 133 -5.67 12.07 -27.27
C ARG A 133 -4.56 13.12 -27.23
N MET A 134 -4.23 13.65 -26.06
CA MET A 134 -3.14 14.60 -25.89
C MET A 134 -1.80 13.96 -26.26
N ILE A 135 -1.50 12.76 -25.77
CA ILE A 135 -0.25 12.03 -26.11
C ILE A 135 -0.17 11.76 -27.62
N LYS A 136 -1.27 11.34 -28.25
CA LYS A 136 -1.32 11.14 -29.71
C LYS A 136 -1.08 12.45 -30.46
N ALA A 137 -1.65 13.56 -29.99
CA ALA A 137 -1.42 14.87 -30.59
C ALA A 137 0.04 15.32 -30.41
N GLU A 138 0.61 15.19 -29.21
CA GLU A 138 2.00 15.55 -28.92
C GLU A 138 2.99 14.75 -29.77
N THR A 139 2.79 13.43 -29.88
CA THR A 139 3.65 12.58 -30.72
C THR A 139 3.55 12.92 -32.20
N LEU A 140 2.38 13.32 -32.70
CA LEU A 140 2.21 13.77 -34.08
C LEU A 140 2.86 15.13 -34.32
N VAL A 141 2.72 16.08 -33.39
CA VAL A 141 3.39 17.38 -33.45
C VAL A 141 4.91 17.22 -33.40
N GLY A 142 5.43 16.32 -32.56
CA GLY A 142 6.86 15.99 -32.50
C GLY A 142 7.41 15.37 -33.79
N LYS A 143 6.55 14.75 -34.61
CA LYS A 143 6.89 14.27 -35.96
C LYS A 143 6.76 15.36 -37.04
N GLY A 144 6.34 16.57 -36.67
CA GLY A 144 6.12 17.68 -37.59
C GLY A 144 4.75 17.67 -38.27
N SER A 145 3.76 16.95 -37.72
CA SER A 145 2.37 17.07 -38.19
C SER A 145 1.85 18.47 -37.91
N TYR A 146 1.20 19.08 -38.90
CA TYR A 146 0.64 20.43 -38.81
C TYR A 146 -0.79 20.45 -39.35
N ASN A 147 -1.55 21.48 -38.99
CA ASN A 147 -2.91 21.67 -39.47
C ASN A 147 -2.91 22.54 -40.73
N GLU A 148 -3.31 21.95 -41.86
CA GLU A 148 -3.33 22.58 -43.19
C GLU A 148 -4.23 23.83 -43.27
N ASP A 149 -5.31 23.89 -42.49
CA ASP A 149 -6.24 25.02 -42.49
C ASP A 149 -5.62 26.27 -41.85
N THR A 150 -4.67 26.07 -40.93
CA THR A 150 -4.08 27.15 -40.11
C THR A 150 -2.64 27.45 -40.47
N THR A 151 -1.92 26.46 -40.99
CA THR A 151 -0.48 26.50 -41.19
C THR A 151 -0.15 26.01 -42.59
N LYS A 152 0.50 26.86 -43.39
CA LYS A 152 1.07 26.47 -44.68
C LYS A 152 2.58 26.37 -44.56
N CYS A 153 3.13 25.22 -44.94
CA CYS A 153 4.56 25.00 -45.01
C CYS A 153 5.09 25.44 -46.39
N LEU A 154 6.03 26.40 -46.39
CA LEU A 154 6.69 26.88 -47.60
C LEU A 154 8.17 26.48 -47.54
N HIS A 155 8.72 26.04 -48.67
CA HIS A 155 10.17 25.87 -48.84
C HIS A 155 10.61 26.55 -50.14
N LEU A 156 11.88 26.90 -50.22
CA LEU A 156 12.45 27.41 -51.46
C LEU A 156 12.38 26.34 -52.55
N ALA A 157 11.98 26.74 -53.76
CA ALA A 157 11.95 25.84 -54.91
C ALA A 157 13.35 25.31 -55.27
N GLU A 158 14.38 26.12 -55.01
CA GLU A 158 15.79 25.73 -55.07
C GLU A 158 16.36 25.71 -53.65
N ASN A 159 16.28 24.54 -53.03
CA ASN A 159 16.88 24.24 -51.74
C ASN A 159 18.19 23.46 -51.96
N PRO A 160 19.25 23.67 -51.15
CA PRO A 160 20.43 22.82 -51.11
C PRO A 160 20.15 21.31 -51.25
N PHE A 161 19.10 20.79 -50.60
CA PHE A 161 18.68 19.40 -50.75
C PHE A 161 18.22 19.06 -52.17
N SER A 162 17.34 19.88 -52.75
CA SER A 162 16.85 19.67 -54.13
C SER A 162 17.96 19.79 -55.18
N MET A 163 18.96 20.65 -54.94
CA MET A 163 20.13 20.77 -55.82
C MET A 163 21.00 19.52 -55.75
N ALA A 164 21.32 19.04 -54.54
CA ALA A 164 22.14 17.83 -54.37
C ALA A 164 21.47 16.59 -54.99
N VAL A 165 20.15 16.45 -54.84
CA VAL A 165 19.39 15.36 -55.47
C VAL A 165 19.42 15.47 -57.00
N ARG A 166 19.22 16.68 -57.53
CA ARG A 166 19.26 16.92 -58.99
C ARG A 166 20.65 16.63 -59.57
N GLU A 167 21.70 17.08 -58.91
CA GLU A 167 23.09 16.86 -59.31
C GLU A 167 23.45 15.36 -59.28
N MET A 168 23.02 14.64 -58.24
CA MET A 168 23.19 13.19 -58.18
C MET A 168 22.53 12.48 -59.38
N TYR A 169 21.26 12.79 -59.66
CA TYR A 169 20.58 12.20 -60.82
C TYR A 169 21.20 12.61 -62.15
N GLN A 170 21.68 13.85 -62.28
CA GLN A 170 22.37 14.31 -63.49
C GLN A 170 23.67 13.54 -63.72
N SER A 171 24.49 13.38 -62.68
CA SER A 171 25.73 12.59 -62.77
C SER A 171 25.45 11.12 -63.07
N GLU A 172 24.40 10.53 -62.50
CA GLU A 172 23.99 9.16 -62.79
C GLU A 172 23.53 9.02 -64.26
N ILE A 173 22.73 9.96 -64.76
CA ILE A 173 22.32 9.98 -66.17
C ILE A 173 23.52 10.15 -67.11
N GLU A 174 24.48 11.01 -66.76
CA GLU A 174 25.70 11.21 -67.53
C GLU A 174 26.57 9.95 -67.56
N GLY A 175 26.74 9.27 -66.42
CA GLY A 175 27.44 7.99 -66.34
C GLY A 175 26.76 6.90 -67.18
N LEU A 176 25.44 6.75 -67.04
CA LEU A 176 24.68 5.78 -67.83
C LEU A 176 24.73 6.08 -69.34
N LYS A 177 24.71 7.35 -69.73
CA LYS A 177 24.89 7.74 -71.13
C LYS A 177 26.28 7.39 -71.65
N ALA A 178 27.33 7.64 -70.86
CA ALA A 178 28.70 7.28 -71.23
C ALA A 178 28.88 5.76 -71.35
N ASP A 179 28.27 4.99 -70.45
CA ASP A 179 28.29 3.53 -70.51
C ASP A 179 27.54 2.99 -71.73
N ILE A 180 26.37 3.56 -72.05
CA ILE A 180 25.63 3.21 -73.27
C ILE A 180 26.46 3.53 -74.52
N GLU A 181 27.14 4.67 -74.55
CA GLU A 181 28.00 5.05 -75.67
C GLU A 181 29.19 4.08 -75.80
N GLN A 182 29.85 3.73 -74.69
CA GLN A 182 30.93 2.73 -74.71
C GLN A 182 30.44 1.35 -75.16
N LEU A 183 29.26 0.91 -74.72
CA LEU A 183 28.66 -0.34 -75.14
C LEU A 183 28.24 -0.30 -76.62
N GLN A 184 27.76 0.84 -77.13
CA GLN A 184 27.45 1.02 -78.54
C GLN A 184 28.71 1.01 -79.41
N VAL A 185 29.80 1.64 -78.96
CA VAL A 185 31.11 1.59 -79.64
C VAL A 185 31.69 0.17 -79.61
N ALA A 186 31.63 -0.53 -78.48
CA ALA A 186 32.06 -1.92 -78.39
C ALA A 186 31.22 -2.84 -79.27
N ALA A 187 29.89 -2.68 -79.28
CA ALA A 187 28.98 -3.45 -80.11
C ALA A 187 29.21 -3.22 -81.61
N THR A 188 29.44 -1.96 -82.04
CA THR A 188 29.77 -1.64 -83.43
C THR A 188 31.14 -2.17 -83.84
N ALA A 189 32.15 -2.10 -82.96
CA ALA A 189 33.46 -2.71 -83.18
C ALA A 189 33.38 -4.24 -83.33
N THR A 190 32.56 -4.91 -82.51
CA THR A 190 32.29 -6.36 -82.67
C THR A 190 31.41 -6.70 -83.88
N ALA A 191 30.57 -5.76 -84.35
CA ALA A 191 29.73 -5.96 -85.53
C ALA A 191 30.48 -5.73 -86.86
N THR A 192 31.55 -4.93 -86.86
CA THR A 192 32.45 -4.74 -88.02
C THR A 192 33.63 -5.71 -88.07
N GLY A 193 33.84 -6.50 -87.00
CA GLY A 193 34.85 -7.57 -86.94
C GLY A 193 34.22 -8.93 -87.24
N ASP A 194 34.29 -9.36 -88.49
CA ASP A 194 33.94 -10.72 -88.91
C ASP A 194 35.04 -11.73 -88.52
N THR A 195 34.58 -12.87 -87.97
CA THR A 195 35.23 -14.20 -87.94
C THR A 195 36.40 -14.51 -86.97
N SER A 196 36.14 -15.54 -86.15
CA SER A 196 37.02 -16.62 -85.64
C SER A 196 37.75 -16.53 -84.27
N MET A 197 37.52 -17.61 -83.52
CA MET A 197 38.45 -18.38 -82.67
C MET A 197 38.96 -17.82 -81.32
N GLU A 198 38.50 -18.52 -80.27
CA GLU A 198 39.29 -19.27 -79.28
C GLU A 198 39.88 -18.60 -78.03
N SER A 199 39.78 -19.43 -76.97
CA SER A 199 40.76 -19.67 -75.90
C SER A 199 40.79 -18.74 -74.68
N SER A 200 40.17 -19.28 -73.61
CA SER A 200 40.80 -19.67 -72.35
C SER A 200 42.17 -19.08 -71.95
N THR A 201 42.24 -18.83 -70.63
CA THR A 201 43.38 -19.02 -69.71
C THR A 201 44.18 -17.77 -69.34
N GLY A 202 43.92 -17.32 -68.11
CA GLY A 202 44.91 -17.10 -67.04
C GLY A 202 46.13 -16.20 -67.32
N ASN A 203 46.29 -15.17 -66.50
CA ASN A 203 47.33 -15.25 -65.46
C ASN A 203 47.18 -14.18 -64.38
N SER A 204 47.38 -14.66 -63.16
CA SER A 204 47.63 -13.94 -61.93
C SER A 204 48.81 -12.98 -62.02
N ALA A 205 48.72 -11.84 -61.33
CA ALA A 205 49.60 -11.50 -60.19
C ALA A 205 49.49 -10.02 -59.85
N ALA A 206 48.95 -9.70 -58.68
CA ALA A 206 49.42 -8.57 -57.88
C ALA A 206 48.98 -8.79 -56.43
N ALA A 207 49.93 -9.29 -55.64
CA ALA A 207 49.84 -9.31 -54.19
C ALA A 207 49.82 -7.87 -53.66
N ALA A 208 48.81 -7.55 -52.84
CA ALA A 208 48.86 -6.44 -51.90
C ALA A 208 47.87 -6.68 -50.76
N ALA A 209 48.37 -7.30 -49.69
CA ALA A 209 47.99 -7.04 -48.31
C ALA A 209 46.49 -6.81 -48.00
N ALA A 210 45.69 -7.86 -48.06
CA ALA A 210 44.43 -7.94 -47.31
C ALA A 210 44.68 -8.48 -45.90
N THR A 211 45.53 -7.80 -45.12
CA THR A 211 45.47 -7.88 -43.65
C THR A 211 44.44 -6.86 -43.20
N ALA A 212 43.17 -7.20 -43.43
CA ALA A 212 42.06 -6.58 -42.72
C ALA A 212 42.26 -6.90 -41.23
N THR A 213 42.92 -5.99 -40.54
CA THR A 213 42.89 -5.88 -39.08
C THR A 213 41.43 -5.60 -38.74
N ILE A 214 40.70 -6.67 -38.44
CA ILE A 214 39.37 -6.66 -37.86
C ILE A 214 39.43 -5.81 -36.58
N PRO A 215 38.83 -4.60 -36.50
CA PRO A 215 38.71 -3.87 -35.24
C PRO A 215 37.40 -4.31 -34.56
N THR A 216 37.21 -5.62 -34.39
CA THR A 216 35.95 -6.18 -33.87
C THR A 216 36.23 -6.86 -32.53
N SER A 217 36.46 -6.03 -31.52
CA SER A 217 36.36 -6.43 -30.10
C SER A 217 36.20 -5.27 -29.13
N ASN A 218 36.41 -4.02 -29.57
CA ASN A 218 36.24 -2.85 -28.69
C ASN A 218 34.88 -2.14 -28.84
N SER A 219 34.20 -2.21 -29.99
CA SER A 219 32.89 -1.53 -30.17
C SER A 219 31.79 -2.14 -29.30
N SER A 220 31.69 -3.47 -29.25
CA SER A 220 30.74 -4.19 -28.40
C SER A 220 31.04 -3.98 -26.90
N SER A 221 32.31 -3.88 -26.52
CA SER A 221 32.74 -3.56 -25.15
C SER A 221 32.36 -2.13 -24.76
N LEU A 222 32.57 -1.15 -25.64
CA LEU A 222 32.16 0.23 -25.43
C LEU A 222 30.63 0.37 -25.35
N ASP A 223 29.89 -0.37 -26.17
CA ASP A 223 28.43 -0.37 -26.13
C ASP A 223 27.88 -1.06 -24.88
N ALA A 224 28.51 -2.15 -24.41
CA ALA A 224 28.20 -2.78 -23.13
C ALA A 224 28.51 -1.87 -21.93
N GLN A 225 29.60 -1.10 -21.98
CA GLN A 225 29.94 -0.12 -20.96
C GLN A 225 28.98 1.08 -20.97
N LYS A 226 28.62 1.60 -22.15
CA LYS A 226 27.61 2.66 -22.31
C LYS A 226 26.23 2.20 -21.85
N PHE A 227 25.84 0.97 -22.17
CA PHE A 227 24.60 0.37 -21.69
C PHE A 227 24.62 0.21 -20.17
N SER A 228 25.70 -0.32 -19.59
CA SER A 228 25.86 -0.44 -18.15
C SER A 228 25.82 0.92 -17.44
N LYS A 229 26.39 1.96 -18.07
CA LYS A 229 26.32 3.34 -17.58
C LYS A 229 24.88 3.87 -17.62
N ARG A 230 24.20 3.77 -18.76
CA ARG A 230 22.77 4.16 -18.92
C ARG A 230 21.88 3.45 -17.91
N LEU A 231 22.12 2.15 -17.70
CA LEU A 231 21.37 1.36 -16.74
C LEU A 231 21.61 1.85 -15.30
N LYS A 232 22.86 2.13 -14.92
CA LYS A 232 23.19 2.73 -13.61
C LYS A 232 22.58 4.11 -13.43
N ASP A 233 22.55 4.92 -14.49
CA ASP A 233 21.97 6.26 -14.47
C ASP A 233 20.44 6.17 -14.30
N GLN A 234 19.77 5.29 -15.05
CA GLN A 234 18.34 5.03 -14.90
C GLN A 234 18.00 4.48 -13.51
N PHE A 235 18.79 3.55 -12.97
CA PHE A 235 18.59 3.07 -11.60
C PHE A 235 18.77 4.18 -10.56
N ARG A 236 19.77 5.06 -10.75
CA ARG A 236 20.01 6.20 -9.86
C ARG A 236 18.84 7.18 -9.89
N GLU A 237 18.30 7.47 -11.08
CA GLU A 237 17.13 8.33 -11.27
C GLU A 237 15.89 7.73 -10.61
N GLN A 238 15.61 6.45 -10.87
CA GLN A 238 14.47 5.74 -10.28
C GLN A 238 14.55 5.67 -8.75
N ILE A 239 15.73 5.37 -8.19
CA ILE A 239 15.95 5.39 -6.74
C ILE A 239 15.81 6.82 -6.20
N GLY A 240 16.28 7.83 -6.93
CA GLY A 240 16.12 9.24 -6.58
C GLY A 240 14.65 9.63 -6.45
N LEU A 241 13.85 9.36 -7.50
CA LEU A 241 12.41 9.61 -7.53
C LEU A 241 11.67 8.85 -6.43
N PHE A 242 12.03 7.59 -6.18
CA PHE A 242 11.45 6.80 -5.09
C PHE A 242 11.73 7.42 -3.72
N ARG A 243 12.99 7.85 -3.47
CA ARG A 243 13.38 8.47 -2.21
C ARG A 243 12.70 9.82 -2.01
N GLU A 244 12.54 10.60 -3.08
CA GLU A 244 11.77 11.85 -3.07
C GLU A 244 10.29 11.59 -2.78
N GLY A 245 9.68 10.60 -3.42
CA GLY A 245 8.31 10.19 -3.12
C GLY A 245 8.11 9.76 -1.66
N VAL A 246 9.02 8.94 -1.12
CA VAL A 246 9.00 8.54 0.29
C VAL A 246 9.13 9.77 1.20
N TYR A 247 10.02 10.70 0.89
CA TYR A 247 10.20 11.93 1.66
C TYR A 247 8.93 12.80 1.68
N LEU A 248 8.26 12.97 0.53
CA LEU A 248 7.02 13.76 0.45
C LEU A 248 5.85 13.10 1.18
N ILE A 249 5.75 11.76 1.16
CA ILE A 249 4.64 11.03 1.79
C ILE A 249 4.84 10.92 3.31
N THR A 250 6.06 10.64 3.75
CA THR A 250 6.34 10.29 5.16
C THR A 250 7.00 11.40 5.95
N GLY A 251 7.52 12.44 5.28
CA GLY A 251 8.37 13.45 5.88
C GLY A 251 9.76 12.96 6.25
N LEU A 252 10.15 11.74 5.85
CA LEU A 252 11.41 11.10 6.23
C LEU A 252 12.36 10.97 5.06
N LYS A 253 13.54 11.57 5.19
CA LYS A 253 14.64 11.42 4.25
C LYS A 253 15.52 10.26 4.68
N VAL A 254 15.53 9.19 3.88
CA VAL A 254 16.32 7.98 4.12
C VAL A 254 17.52 7.95 3.18
N ASP A 255 18.73 7.99 3.73
CA ASP A 255 20.02 7.86 3.05
C ASP A 255 20.66 6.51 3.39
N MET A 256 21.20 5.81 2.39
CA MET A 256 21.93 4.55 2.61
C MET A 256 23.43 4.85 2.69
N ASN A 257 24.05 4.52 3.81
CA ASN A 257 25.49 4.60 4.04
C ASN A 257 26.06 3.17 4.12
N MET A 258 26.94 2.82 3.18
CA MET A 258 27.72 1.59 3.25
C MET A 258 29.03 1.91 3.96
N ASP A 259 29.30 1.21 5.06
CA ASP A 259 30.59 1.31 5.75
C ASP A 259 31.63 0.48 4.98
N PRO A 260 32.72 1.08 4.47
CA PRO A 260 33.76 0.34 3.77
C PRO A 260 34.45 -0.73 4.64
N ALA A 261 34.42 -0.60 5.98
CA ALA A 261 35.01 -1.58 6.89
C ALA A 261 34.14 -2.82 7.12
N ASN A 262 32.82 -2.73 6.91
CA ASN A 262 31.88 -3.83 7.10
C ASN A 262 30.82 -3.84 5.99
N PRO A 263 31.08 -4.48 4.85
CA PRO A 263 30.14 -4.49 3.72
C PRO A 263 28.84 -5.25 3.99
N ASP A 264 28.80 -6.08 5.04
CA ASP A 264 27.61 -6.83 5.46
C ASP A 264 26.67 -6.02 6.39
N ALA A 265 27.09 -4.83 6.82
CA ALA A 265 26.37 -3.96 7.74
C ALA A 265 25.91 -2.69 7.00
N ILE A 266 24.70 -2.73 6.45
CA ILE A 266 24.12 -1.57 5.75
C ILE A 266 23.55 -0.62 6.79
N ARG A 267 23.99 0.65 6.78
CA ARG A 267 23.44 1.67 7.67
C ARG A 267 22.50 2.58 6.90
N PHE A 268 21.39 2.93 7.52
CA PHE A 268 20.45 3.91 7.00
C PHE A 268 20.44 5.12 7.91
N LYS A 269 20.72 6.29 7.31
CA LYS A 269 20.57 7.58 7.98
C LYS A 269 19.18 8.12 7.67
N VAL A 270 18.37 8.27 8.70
CA VAL A 270 16.99 8.75 8.60
C VAL A 270 16.90 10.14 9.23
N ARG A 271 16.44 11.11 8.45
CA ARG A 271 16.24 12.49 8.87
C ARG A 271 14.77 12.86 8.70
N SER A 272 14.15 13.42 9.75
CA SER A 272 12.80 13.98 9.65
C SER A 272 12.84 15.39 9.06
N MET A 273 11.81 15.76 8.31
CA MET A 273 11.60 17.14 7.85
C MET A 273 11.37 18.13 8.99
N TYR A 274 10.96 17.63 10.17
CA TYR A 274 10.65 18.43 11.35
C TYR A 274 11.80 18.50 12.37
N ASN A 275 13.04 18.17 11.96
CA ASN A 275 14.19 18.25 12.86
C ASN A 275 14.57 19.70 13.17
N GLU A 276 14.83 19.99 14.45
CA GLU A 276 15.25 21.32 14.91
C GLU A 276 16.69 21.65 14.50
N ARG A 277 17.60 20.66 14.49
CA ARG A 277 19.00 20.83 14.09
C ARG A 277 19.34 20.01 12.85
N GLU A 278 20.19 20.56 11.98
CA GLU A 278 20.65 19.86 10.77
C GLU A 278 21.52 18.63 11.07
N SER A 279 22.08 18.55 12.28
CA SER A 279 22.83 17.41 12.78
C SER A 279 21.95 16.24 13.20
N ASP A 280 20.65 16.46 13.40
CA ASP A 280 19.79 15.46 13.99
C ASP A 280 19.41 14.42 12.94
N HIS A 281 19.63 13.16 13.28
CA HIS A 281 19.29 12.01 12.46
C HIS A 281 19.27 10.76 13.32
N LEU A 282 18.49 9.78 12.88
CA LEU A 282 18.54 8.42 13.39
C LEU A 282 19.43 7.59 12.47
N GLU A 283 20.22 6.70 13.05
CA GLU A 283 20.96 5.69 12.29
C GLU A 283 20.34 4.32 12.57
N LEU A 284 20.00 3.59 11.49
CA LEU A 284 19.46 2.24 11.55
C LEU A 284 20.45 1.27 10.92
N LEU A 285 20.77 0.19 11.62
CA LEU A 285 21.65 -0.86 11.15
C LEU A 285 20.82 -2.02 10.62
N TRP A 286 20.95 -2.31 9.33
CA TRP A 286 20.40 -3.52 8.73
C TRP A 286 21.44 -4.63 8.77
N ARG A 287 21.17 -5.65 9.59
CA ARG A 287 21.98 -6.87 9.64
C ARG A 287 21.44 -7.90 8.67
N LYS A 288 22.23 -8.25 7.65
CA LYS A 288 21.91 -9.36 6.75
C LYS A 288 22.19 -10.68 7.49
N ASN A 289 21.14 -11.40 7.90
CA ASN A 289 21.29 -12.68 8.59
C ASN A 289 22.05 -13.69 7.70
N LYS A 290 23.30 -14.02 8.07
CA LYS A 290 24.03 -15.14 7.46
C LYS A 290 23.41 -16.43 7.98
N LYS A 291 22.77 -17.21 7.10
CA LYS A 291 22.41 -18.61 7.38
C LYS A 291 23.66 -19.33 7.85
N LYS A 292 23.69 -19.81 9.11
CA LYS A 292 24.78 -20.61 9.64
C LYS A 292 24.82 -21.95 8.90
N HIS A 293 25.73 -22.09 7.94
CA HIS A 293 26.19 -23.40 7.48
C HIS A 293 27.34 -23.86 8.41
N GLY A 294 27.09 -24.93 9.17
CA GLY A 294 28.09 -25.96 9.46
C GLY A 294 29.06 -25.80 10.64
N HIS A 295 28.92 -26.74 11.57
CA HIS A 295 29.92 -27.33 12.48
C HIS A 295 30.57 -26.52 13.62
N GLY A 296 30.05 -26.78 14.83
CA GLY A 296 30.78 -26.59 16.07
C GLY A 296 30.01 -27.20 17.25
N HIS A 297 30.57 -28.25 17.84
CA HIS A 297 30.09 -28.88 19.08
C HIS A 297 29.97 -27.82 20.19
N GLY A 298 28.80 -27.71 20.81
CA GLY A 298 28.59 -26.83 21.96
C GLY A 298 27.23 -27.07 22.61
N HIS A 299 27.23 -27.79 23.72
CA HIS A 299 26.09 -27.96 24.60
C HIS A 299 25.48 -26.60 25.00
N GLY A 300 24.19 -26.41 24.72
CA GLY A 300 23.40 -25.28 25.22
C GLY A 300 21.92 -25.58 25.05
N LYS A 301 21.20 -25.66 26.17
CA LYS A 301 19.83 -26.19 26.30
C LYS A 301 18.78 -25.40 25.49
N GLY A 302 17.96 -26.16 24.75
CA GLY A 302 16.49 -26.17 24.76
C GLY A 302 15.71 -24.86 24.78
N GLY A 303 15.06 -24.57 23.65
CA GLY A 303 13.92 -23.67 23.54
C GLY A 303 13.19 -23.97 22.22
N GLU A 304 12.28 -24.94 22.24
CA GLU A 304 11.40 -25.28 21.13
C GLU A 304 10.44 -24.11 20.85
N GLY A 305 10.54 -23.54 19.66
CA GLY A 305 9.58 -22.61 19.07
C GLY A 305 9.55 -22.85 17.57
N GLN A 306 8.57 -23.63 17.11
CA GLN A 306 8.37 -23.96 15.70
C GLN A 306 7.94 -22.73 14.89
N GLY A 307 8.69 -22.46 13.83
CA GLY A 307 8.16 -22.09 12.51
C GLY A 307 7.73 -20.64 12.29
N LEU A 308 8.67 -19.79 11.83
CA LEU A 308 8.50 -18.79 10.74
C LEU A 308 9.70 -17.81 10.64
N GLU A 309 10.93 -18.23 10.90
CA GLU A 309 12.08 -17.32 10.85
C GLU A 309 12.84 -17.44 9.52
N GLY A 310 12.39 -16.68 8.53
CA GLY A 310 12.99 -16.68 7.18
C GLY A 310 13.23 -15.31 6.55
N TRP A 311 12.57 -14.23 6.99
CA TRP A 311 12.65 -12.93 6.28
C TRP A 311 12.72 -11.65 7.11
N ALA A 312 12.55 -11.69 8.44
CA ALA A 312 12.74 -10.48 9.24
C ALA A 312 14.23 -10.23 9.47
N SER A 313 14.87 -9.55 8.53
CA SER A 313 16.16 -8.93 8.82
C SER A 313 15.90 -7.78 9.80
N SER A 314 16.38 -7.90 11.03
CA SER A 314 16.19 -6.86 12.05
C SER A 314 16.90 -5.57 11.63
N LEU A 315 16.21 -4.44 11.77
CA LEU A 315 16.77 -3.10 11.71
C LEU A 315 17.00 -2.65 13.15
N ASP A 316 18.26 -2.52 13.55
CA ASP A 316 18.63 -2.12 14.91
C ASP A 316 18.89 -0.60 14.93
N ILE A 317 18.31 0.13 15.87
CA ILE A 317 18.58 1.57 16.04
C ILE A 317 19.97 1.72 16.69
N LEU A 318 20.80 2.58 16.12
CA LEU A 318 22.10 2.95 16.66
C LEU A 318 21.99 4.16 17.60
N ASP A 319 22.89 4.21 18.58
CA ASP A 319 22.98 5.30 19.55
C ASP A 319 23.42 6.60 18.86
N THR A 320 22.43 7.38 18.44
CA THR A 320 22.58 8.76 17.95
C THR A 320 22.10 9.72 19.02
N PRO A 321 22.56 10.99 19.03
CA PRO A 321 22.08 11.99 19.98
C PRO A 321 20.55 12.14 19.97
N LEU A 322 19.95 12.12 18.76
CA LEU A 322 18.50 12.14 18.59
C LEU A 322 17.84 10.87 19.16
N ALA A 323 18.41 9.68 18.91
CA ALA A 323 17.88 8.45 19.49
C ALA A 323 17.92 8.46 21.03
N GLN A 324 18.97 9.04 21.64
CA GLN A 324 19.08 9.15 23.09
C GLN A 324 18.07 10.14 23.70
N GLU A 325 17.71 11.19 22.97
CA GLU A 325 16.67 12.12 23.38
C GLU A 325 15.29 11.47 23.28
N MET A 326 14.98 10.86 22.12
CA MET A 326 13.73 10.15 21.87
C MET A 326 13.56 8.92 22.77
N ALA A 327 14.65 8.31 23.25
CA ALA A 327 14.61 7.20 24.22
C ALA A 327 14.03 7.62 25.59
N LYS A 328 14.06 8.92 25.93
CA LYS A 328 13.47 9.45 27.16
C LYS A 328 11.97 9.73 27.03
N GLU A 329 11.45 9.69 25.81
CA GLU A 329 10.08 10.04 25.49
C GLU A 329 9.19 8.79 25.34
N SER A 330 7.88 9.01 25.44
CA SER A 330 6.88 7.96 25.25
C SER A 330 6.94 7.28 23.87
N ALA A 331 7.58 7.92 22.88
CA ALA A 331 7.79 7.32 21.57
C ALA A 331 8.56 5.99 21.65
N PHE A 332 9.55 5.87 22.55
CA PHE A 332 10.36 4.66 22.68
C PHE A 332 9.58 3.45 23.25
N ASP A 333 8.42 3.68 23.86
CA ASP A 333 7.54 2.59 24.29
C ASP A 333 7.06 1.74 23.10
N TYR A 334 6.94 2.33 21.90
CA TYR A 334 6.59 1.58 20.69
C TYR A 334 7.66 0.56 20.30
N MET A 335 8.92 0.88 20.55
CA MET A 335 10.03 -0.04 20.36
C MET A 335 10.05 -1.11 21.46
N LYS A 336 9.89 -0.71 22.73
CA LYS A 336 10.01 -1.63 23.88
C LYS A 336 8.84 -2.60 24.03
N LYS A 337 7.60 -2.12 23.85
CA LYS A 337 6.37 -2.90 24.09
C LYS A 337 5.89 -3.64 22.84
N PHE A 338 6.03 -3.03 21.67
CA PHE A 338 5.45 -3.56 20.43
C PHE A 338 6.49 -4.00 19.41
N GLN A 339 7.79 -3.79 19.68
CA GLN A 339 8.89 -4.11 18.76
C GLN A 339 8.67 -3.58 17.33
N SER A 340 8.00 -2.42 17.23
CA SER A 340 7.57 -1.84 15.96
C SER A 340 8.37 -0.59 15.64
N LEU A 341 9.37 -0.76 14.79
CA LEU A 341 10.14 0.36 14.23
C LEU A 341 9.27 1.35 13.45
N PRO A 342 8.31 0.93 12.59
CA PRO A 342 7.42 1.88 11.92
C PRO A 342 6.58 2.71 12.90
N ALA A 343 6.04 2.09 13.97
CA ALA A 343 5.26 2.81 14.97
C ALA A 343 6.12 3.79 15.78
N PHE A 344 7.35 3.39 16.12
CA PHE A 344 8.33 4.27 16.76
C PHE A 344 8.64 5.49 15.87
N ILE A 345 9.02 5.27 14.61
CA ILE A 345 9.36 6.36 13.68
C ILE A 345 8.17 7.29 13.45
N ALA A 346 6.95 6.76 13.30
CA ALA A 346 5.75 7.58 13.16
C ALA A 346 5.49 8.43 14.41
N SER A 347 5.65 7.86 15.60
CA SER A 347 5.54 8.61 16.85
C SER A 347 6.59 9.69 16.97
N VAL A 348 7.85 9.43 16.59
CA VAL A 348 8.92 10.42 16.58
C VAL A 348 8.60 11.57 15.62
N CYS A 349 8.11 11.27 14.41
CA CYS A 349 7.68 12.30 13.46
C CYS A 349 6.58 13.20 14.03
N LEU A 350 5.59 12.62 14.70
CA LEU A 350 4.50 13.38 15.32
C LEU A 350 5.01 14.28 16.45
N THR A 351 5.88 13.77 17.33
CA THR A 351 6.46 14.59 18.40
C THR A 351 7.30 15.74 17.85
N LEU A 352 8.12 15.50 16.82
CA LEU A 352 8.92 16.54 16.19
C LEU A 352 8.04 17.60 15.50
N PHE A 353 6.95 17.17 14.87
CA PHE A 353 5.96 18.07 14.28
C PHE A 353 5.27 18.94 15.34
N GLU A 354 4.85 18.36 16.46
CA GLU A 354 4.27 19.10 17.59
C GLU A 354 5.24 20.14 18.15
N ARG A 355 6.52 19.77 18.30
CA ARG A 355 7.55 20.72 18.75
C ARG A 355 7.73 21.89 17.80
N GLN A 356 7.79 21.61 16.50
CA GLN A 356 7.95 22.67 15.50
C GLN A 356 6.75 23.60 15.43
N THR A 357 5.54 23.09 15.65
CA THR A 357 4.31 23.88 15.61
C THR A 357 4.05 24.66 16.89
N LEU A 358 4.53 24.18 18.04
CA LEU A 358 4.43 24.87 19.35
C LEU A 358 5.55 25.91 19.58
N ALA A 359 6.62 25.88 18.78
CA ALA A 359 7.71 26.85 18.83
C ALA A 359 7.45 28.14 18.03
N ILE A 360 6.26 28.26 17.42
CA ILE A 360 5.72 29.50 16.81
C ILE A 360 4.73 30.11 17.81
#